data_AF-A0A2G4I6S5-F1
#
_entry.id   AF-A0A2G4I6S5-F1
#
_cell.length_a   1.000
_cell.length_b   1.000
_cell.length_c   1.000
_cell.angle_alpha   90.00
_cell.angle_beta   90.00
_cell.angle_gamma   90.00
#
_symmetry.space_group_name_H-M   'P 1'
#
loop_
_entity.id
_entity.type
_entity.pdbx_description
1 polymer ?
#
loop_
_entity_poly.entity_id
_entity_poly.type
_entity_poly.pdbx_seq_one_letter_code
_entity_poly.pdbx_strand_id
1 'polypeptide(L)'
;MTTQNFNNRFVERRLRRGTQTMRELRDELRITSEQLAFIEGEAHEKEMRAMVAETADAALEHHEAQRTLETIHKYHQHLLSS
;
A
#
# COMPACT_ATOMS: atom_id res chain seq x y z
N MET A 1 33.41 -11.23 30.31
CA MET A 1 32.32 -11.39 29.33
C MET A 1 32.95 -11.61 27.97
N THR A 2 32.79 -12.81 27.39
CA THR A 2 33.45 -13.23 26.15
C THR A 2 32.79 -12.64 24.90
N THR A 3 33.58 -12.39 23.85
CA THR A 3 33.18 -11.84 22.55
C THR A 3 31.99 -12.59 21.92
N GLN A 4 31.86 -13.87 22.21
CA GLN A 4 30.76 -14.74 21.78
C GLN A 4 29.39 -14.26 22.33
N ASN A 5 29.32 -13.78 23.57
CA ASN A 5 28.08 -13.27 24.16
C ASN A 5 27.65 -11.94 23.53
N PHE A 6 28.61 -11.08 23.14
CA PHE A 6 28.31 -9.84 22.43
C PHE A 6 27.80 -10.12 21.01
N ASN A 7 28.39 -11.09 20.32
CA ASN A 7 27.96 -11.48 18.98
C ASN A 7 26.54 -12.06 19.00
N ASN A 8 26.22 -12.91 19.99
CA ASN A 8 24.87 -13.45 20.17
C ASN A 8 23.82 -12.34 20.41
N ARG A 9 24.12 -11.37 21.27
CA ARG A 9 23.23 -10.22 21.52
C ARG A 9 23.04 -9.34 20.28
N PHE A 10 24.08 -9.16 19.45
CA PHE A 10 23.98 -8.41 18.20
C PHE A 10 23.07 -9.12 17.19
N VAL A 11 23.26 -10.44 17.02
CA VAL A 11 22.42 -11.27 16.17
C VAL A 11 20.97 -11.24 16.64
N GLU A 12 20.72 -11.43 17.93
CA GLU A 12 19.36 -11.37 18.50
C GLU A 12 18.69 -10.01 18.23
N ARG A 13 19.42 -8.90 18.45
CA ARG A 13 18.89 -7.56 18.16
C ARG A 13 18.55 -7.37 16.68
N ARG A 14 19.39 -7.88 15.78
CA ARG A 14 19.16 -7.79 14.33
C ARG A 14 17.95 -8.63 13.92
N LEU A 15 17.82 -9.85 14.45
CA LEU A 15 16.65 -10.72 14.21
C LEU A 15 15.37 -10.08 14.72
N ARG A 16 15.37 -9.54 15.94
CA ARG A 16 14.20 -8.83 16.51
C ARG A 16 13.77 -7.66 15.63
N ARG A 17 14.73 -6.87 15.13
CA ARG A 17 14.45 -5.78 14.19
C ARG A 17 13.87 -6.29 12.87
N GLY A 18 14.48 -7.32 12.26
CA GLY A 18 13.99 -7.91 11.02
C GLY A 18 12.56 -8.44 11.15
N THR A 19 12.26 -9.15 12.23
CA THR A 19 10.91 -9.64 12.51
C THR A 19 9.91 -8.49 12.71
N GLN A 20 10.33 -7.40 13.36
CA GLN A 20 9.48 -6.22 13.53
C GLN A 20 9.17 -5.55 12.19
N THR A 21 10.20 -5.30 11.37
CA THR A 21 10.04 -4.73 10.03
C THR A 21 9.16 -5.62 9.13
N MET A 22 9.32 -6.94 9.20
CA MET A 22 8.46 -7.87 8.46
C MET A 22 6.99 -7.80 8.88
N ARG A 23 6.70 -7.55 10.17
CA ARG A 23 5.31 -7.39 10.62
C ARG A 23 4.73 -6.09 10.10
N GLU A 24 5.48 -5.00 10.20
CA GLU A 24 5.10 -3.67 9.70
C GLU A 24 4.78 -3.72 8.20
N LEU A 25 5.67 -4.30 7.38
CA LEU A 25 5.44 -4.44 5.94
C LEU A 25 4.22 -5.30 5.61
N ARG A 26 3.94 -6.36 6.38
CA ARG A 26 2.75 -7.19 6.18
C ARG A 26 1.46 -6.44 6.53
N ASP A 27 1.48 -5.66 7.60
CA ASP A 27 0.34 -4.83 7.99
C ASP A 27 0.08 -3.75 6.94
N GLU A 28 1.14 -3.11 6.44
CA GLU A 28 1.07 -2.09 5.41
C GLU A 28 0.58 -2.66 4.06
N LEU A 29 1.04 -3.85 3.67
CA LEU A 29 0.52 -4.59 2.51
C LEU A 29 -0.96 -4.92 2.66
N ARG A 30 -1.39 -5.36 3.85
CA ARG A 30 -2.82 -5.64 4.11
C ARG A 30 -3.65 -4.38 3.96
N ILE A 31 -3.25 -3.28 4.59
CA ILE A 31 -3.96 -2.00 4.56
C ILE A 31 -4.06 -1.48 3.11
N THR A 32 -2.95 -1.47 2.38
CA THR A 32 -2.94 -1.00 0.98
C THR A 32 -3.76 -1.89 0.06
N SER A 33 -3.83 -3.20 0.32
CA SER A 33 -4.73 -4.10 -0.42
C SER A 33 -6.20 -3.77 -0.17
N GLU A 34 -6.58 -3.50 1.08
CA GLU A 34 -7.95 -3.09 1.44
C GLU A 34 -8.32 -1.73 0.80
N GLN A 35 -7.39 -0.78 0.80
CA GLN A 35 -7.57 0.52 0.15
C GLN A 35 -7.73 0.40 -1.37
N LEU A 36 -6.92 -0.45 -2.02
CA LEU A 36 -7.05 -0.70 -3.45
C LEU A 36 -8.43 -1.24 -3.81
N ALA A 37 -8.90 -2.27 -3.10
CA ALA A 37 -10.21 -2.86 -3.35
C ALA A 37 -11.35 -1.84 -3.21
N PHE A 38 -11.28 -0.97 -2.19
CA PHE A 38 -12.28 0.09 -1.98
C PHE A 38 -12.25 1.13 -3.12
N ILE A 39 -11.06 1.62 -3.46
CA ILE A 39 -10.90 2.74 -4.41
C ILE A 39 -11.13 2.29 -5.84
N GLU A 40 -10.83 1.03 -6.18
CA GLU A 40 -11.18 0.45 -7.46
C GLU A 40 -12.71 0.45 -7.67
N GLY A 41 -13.48 0.09 -6.64
CA GLY A 41 -14.94 0.20 -6.66
C GLY A 41 -15.43 1.64 -6.88
N GLU A 42 -14.88 2.60 -6.14
CA GLU A 42 -15.20 4.03 -6.28
C GLU A 42 -14.85 4.59 -7.67
N ALA A 43 -13.69 4.22 -8.20
CA ALA A 43 -13.24 4.66 -9.53
C ALA A 43 -14.18 4.12 -10.63
N HIS A 44 -14.63 2.87 -10.49
CA HIS A 44 -15.58 2.26 -11.42
C HIS A 44 -16.99 2.88 -11.33
N GLU A 45 -17.47 3.21 -10.13
CA GLU A 45 -18.74 3.93 -10.00
C GLU A 45 -18.68 5.30 -10.68
N LYS A 46 -17.57 6.04 -10.48
CA LYS A 46 -17.36 7.35 -11.11
C LYS A 46 -17.19 7.25 -12.63
N GLU A 47 -16.56 6.18 -13.13
CA GLU A 47 -16.51 5.88 -14.57
C GLU A 47 -17.92 5.75 -15.15
N MET A 48 -18.75 4.91 -14.53
CA MET A 48 -20.14 4.72 -14.94
C MET A 48 -20.93 6.04 -14.90
N ARG A 49 -20.73 6.85 -13.86
CA ARG A 49 -21.36 8.18 -13.74
C ARG A 49 -20.90 9.14 -14.83
N ALA A 50 -19.60 9.18 -15.13
CA ALA A 50 -19.05 10.02 -16.19
C ALA A 50 -19.62 9.64 -17.57
N MET A 51 -19.77 8.34 -17.84
CA MET A 51 -20.37 7.84 -19.07
C MET A 51 -21.85 8.18 -19.20
N VAL A 52 -22.61 8.15 -18.10
CA VAL A 52 -24.06 8.39 -18.13
C VAL A 52 -24.40 9.88 -18.11
N ALA A 53 -23.69 10.66 -17.30
CA ALA A 53 -23.96 12.09 -17.15
C ALA A 53 -23.38 12.92 -18.29
N GLU A 54 -22.29 12.45 -18.93
CA GLU A 54 -21.58 13.13 -20.01
C GLU A 54 -21.21 14.60 -19.67
N THR A 55 -21.04 14.90 -18.38
CA THR A 55 -20.65 16.23 -17.90
C THR A 55 -19.15 16.31 -17.67
N ALA A 56 -18.59 17.50 -17.87
CA ALA A 56 -17.17 17.76 -17.61
C ALA A 56 -16.78 17.51 -16.14
N ASP A 57 -17.70 17.77 -15.21
CA ASP A 57 -17.49 17.58 -13.77
C ASP A 57 -17.37 16.09 -13.41
N ALA A 58 -18.29 15.25 -13.93
CA ALA A 58 -18.22 13.80 -13.72
C ALA A 58 -16.96 13.18 -14.34
N ALA A 59 -16.52 13.66 -15.51
CA ALA A 59 -15.27 13.24 -16.13
C ALA A 59 -14.04 13.63 -15.28
N LEU A 60 -14.05 14.81 -14.65
CA LEU A 60 -12.99 15.24 -13.75
C LEU A 60 -12.93 14.34 -12.50
N GLU A 61 -14.08 14.09 -11.85
CA GLU A 61 -14.15 13.21 -10.67
C GLU A 61 -13.62 11.80 -10.94
N HIS A 62 -13.98 11.23 -12.09
CA HIS A 62 -13.48 9.92 -12.52
C HIS A 62 -11.96 9.93 -12.69
N HIS A 63 -11.42 10.93 -13.38
CA HIS A 63 -9.98 11.04 -13.60
C HIS A 63 -9.19 11.27 -12.29
N GLU A 64 -9.74 12.01 -11.33
CA GLU A 64 -9.16 12.15 -9.99
C GLU A 64 -9.16 10.83 -9.20
N ALA A 65 -10.25 10.07 -9.26
CA ALA A 65 -10.32 8.75 -8.64
C ALA A 65 -9.30 7.79 -9.26
N GLN A 66 -9.14 7.83 -10.58
CA GLN A 66 -8.19 6.98 -11.29
C GLN A 66 -6.72 7.33 -10.95
N ARG A 67 -6.39 8.63 -10.82
CA ARG A 67 -5.07 9.06 -10.33
C ARG A 67 -4.78 8.59 -8.91
N THR A 68 -5.80 8.61 -8.04
CA THR A 68 -5.68 8.12 -6.68
C THR A 68 -5.41 6.62 -6.67
N LEU A 69 -6.16 5.85 -7.46
CA LEU A 69 -5.97 4.41 -7.64
C LEU A 69 -4.54 4.09 -8.10
N GLU A 70 -4.04 4.76 -9.14
CA GLU A 70 -2.67 4.59 -9.64
C GLU A 70 -1.60 4.87 -8.58
N THR A 71 -1.81 5.90 -7.74
CA THR A 71 -0.86 6.27 -6.70
C THR A 71 -0.74 5.18 -5.64
N ILE A 72 -1.87 4.65 -5.19
CA ILE A 72 -1.91 3.57 -4.20
C ILE A 72 -1.38 2.28 -4.80
N HIS A 73 -1.67 2.00 -6.08
CA HIS A 73 -1.15 0.83 -6.76
C HIS A 73 0.38 0.88 -6.86
N LYS A 74 0.97 2.01 -7.23
CA LYS A 74 2.43 2.19 -7.25
C LYS A 74 3.05 1.96 -5.87
N TYR A 75 2.42 2.47 -4.83
CA TYR A 75 2.89 2.28 -3.46
C TYR A 75 2.77 0.81 -3.01
N HIS A 76 1.66 0.14 -3.31
CA HIS A 76 1.49 -1.28 -3.03
C HIS A 76 2.54 -2.14 -3.75
N GLN A 77 2.86 -1.83 -5.01
CA GLN A 77 3.94 -2.49 -5.75
C GLN A 77 5.31 -2.24 -5.13
N HIS A 78 5.57 -1.03 -4.63
CA HIS A 78 6.79 -0.73 -3.91
C HIS A 78 6.94 -1.61 -2.66
N LEU A 79 5.88 -1.79 -1.87
CA LEU A 79 5.87 -2.66 -0.70
C LEU A 79 6.10 -4.14 -1.04
N LEU A 80 5.57 -4.63 -2.17
CA LEU A 80 5.83 -6.00 -2.64
C LEU A 80 7.29 -6.23 -3.06
N SER A 81 7.98 -5.18 -3.48
CA SER A 81 9.39 -5.22 -3.91
C SER A 81 10.42 -4.92 -2.80
N SER A 82 9.94 -4.58 -1.61
CA SER A 82 10.76 -4.20 -0.44
C SER A 82 11.21 -5.39 0.38
#